data_AF-A0A210QEF4-F1
#
_entry.id   AF-A0A210QEF4-F1
#
_cell.length_a   1.000
_cell.length_b   1.000
_cell.length_c   1.000
_cell.angle_alpha   90.00
_cell.angle_beta   90.00
_cell.angle_gamma   90.00
#
_symmetry.space_group_name_H-M   'P 1'
#
loop_
_entity.id
_entity.type
_entity.pdbx_description
1 polymer ?
#
loop_
_entity_poly.entity_id
_entity_poly.type
_entity_poly.pdbx_seq_one_letter_code
_entity_poly.pdbx_strand_id
1 'polypeptide(L)'
;MCWAHRAVDSRLGGPNLGLVGYEFDWRGKRGINRDQFSITLEDYLKKNLPPSWILIQLGSNDLGVIKSKELIEQIKCDLVRLLALVPGVNVVWSDLLPRRHWHFASSPRALEKVRRRVNTAVINFVEREGGSLSDTPV
;
A
#
# COMPACT_ATOMS: atom_id res chain seq x y z
N MET A 1 -1.84 13.90 11.66
CA MET A 1 -0.68 13.71 10.76
C MET A 1 -0.07 12.32 10.92
N CYS A 2 0.18 11.64 9.81
CA CYS A 2 0.79 10.30 9.77
C CYS A 2 2.33 10.34 9.75
N TRP A 3 2.97 9.20 9.99
CA TRP A 3 4.45 9.10 9.96
C TRP A 3 5.03 9.41 8.57
N ALA A 4 4.36 8.95 7.50
CA ALA A 4 4.80 9.19 6.13
C ALA A 4 4.84 10.69 5.79
N HIS A 5 3.79 11.45 6.14
CA HIS A 5 3.75 12.90 5.96
C HIS A 5 4.89 13.62 6.70
N ARG A 6 5.09 13.31 7.99
CA ARG A 6 6.21 13.89 8.76
C ARG A 6 7.58 13.53 8.18
N ALA A 7 7.72 12.32 7.61
CA ALA A 7 8.98 11.89 7.02
C ALA A 7 9.32 12.67 5.75
N VAL A 8 8.31 13.07 4.96
CA VAL A 8 8.53 13.82 3.71
C VAL A 8 8.78 15.30 3.95
N ASP A 9 8.30 15.88 5.04
CA ASP A 9 8.61 17.27 5.44
C ASP A 9 10.12 17.52 5.60
N SER A 10 10.88 16.48 5.92
CA SER A 10 12.34 16.55 6.11
C SER A 10 13.16 16.14 4.88
N ARG A 11 12.52 15.76 3.76
CA ARG A 11 13.19 15.25 2.55
C ARG A 11 13.22 16.29 1.44
N LEU A 12 14.25 16.21 0.59
CA LEU A 12 14.27 16.89 -0.71
C LEU A 12 13.03 16.48 -1.51
N GLY A 13 12.21 17.46 -1.88
CA GLY A 13 10.92 17.25 -2.57
C GLY A 13 9.67 17.52 -1.70
N GLY A 14 9.82 17.60 -0.38
CA GLY A 14 8.73 17.97 0.54
C GLY A 14 7.50 17.04 0.44
N PRO A 15 6.30 17.50 0.84
CA PRO A 15 5.10 16.68 0.91
C PRO A 15 4.61 16.10 -0.43
N ASN A 16 5.04 16.68 -1.55
CA ASN A 16 4.68 16.22 -2.90
C ASN A 16 5.78 15.39 -3.57
N LEU A 17 6.79 14.94 -2.81
CA LEU A 17 7.91 14.13 -3.33
C LEU A 17 8.68 14.78 -4.49
N GLY A 18 8.62 16.11 -4.62
CA GLY A 18 9.23 16.86 -5.71
C GLY A 18 8.47 16.80 -7.04
N LEU A 19 7.27 16.21 -7.05
CA LEU A 19 6.42 16.14 -8.23
C LEU A 19 5.68 17.46 -8.44
N VAL A 20 5.82 18.04 -9.63
CA VAL A 20 5.15 19.29 -10.02
C VAL A 20 3.78 18.95 -10.61
N GLY A 21 2.73 19.65 -10.17
CA GLY A 21 1.35 19.44 -10.66
C GLY A 21 0.57 18.34 -9.95
N TYR A 22 1.12 17.75 -8.88
CA TYR A 22 0.44 16.75 -8.05
C TYR A 22 0.30 17.25 -6.62
N GLU A 23 -0.85 16.98 -6.00
CA GLU A 23 -1.10 17.19 -4.58
C GLU A 23 -1.29 15.84 -3.89
N PHE A 24 -0.49 15.59 -2.85
CA PHE A 24 -0.56 14.33 -2.10
C PHE A 24 -1.36 14.49 -0.80
N ASP A 25 -2.46 13.74 -0.67
CA ASP A 25 -3.11 13.52 0.63
C ASP A 25 -2.57 12.23 1.29
N TRP A 26 -1.81 12.40 2.38
CA TRP A 26 -1.14 11.32 3.09
C TRP A 26 -2.01 10.67 4.17
N ARG A 27 -2.60 9.51 3.85
CA ARG A 27 -3.51 8.76 4.75
C ARG A 27 -2.91 7.52 5.45
N GLY A 28 -1.63 7.57 5.81
CA GLY A 28 -0.98 6.48 6.53
C GLY A 28 -1.46 6.33 7.99
N LYS A 29 -1.65 5.10 8.48
CA LYS A 29 -1.87 4.81 9.90
C LYS A 29 -0.97 3.65 10.34
N ARG A 30 -0.30 3.79 11.49
CA ARG A 30 0.55 2.72 12.05
C ARG A 30 -0.34 1.53 12.40
N GLY A 31 0.07 0.34 11.96
CA GLY A 31 -0.66 -0.90 12.24
C GLY A 31 -2.03 -0.96 11.56
N ILE A 32 -2.21 -0.23 10.44
CA ILE A 32 -3.45 -0.35 9.66
C ILE A 32 -3.63 -1.82 9.27
N ASN A 33 -4.76 -2.38 9.70
CA ASN A 33 -5.23 -3.66 9.22
C ASN A 33 -6.23 -3.41 8.08
N ARG A 34 -6.59 -4.48 7.40
CA ARG A 34 -7.53 -4.50 6.29
C ARG A 34 -8.82 -3.69 6.52
N ASP A 35 -9.47 -3.89 7.65
CA ASP A 35 -10.76 -3.27 7.94
C ASP A 35 -10.63 -1.74 8.07
N GLN A 36 -9.50 -1.28 8.61
CA GLN A 36 -9.20 0.15 8.69
C GLN A 36 -8.89 0.76 7.33
N PHE A 37 -8.38 0.01 6.35
CA PHE A 37 -8.17 0.51 4.99
C PHE A 37 -9.51 0.89 4.34
N SER A 38 -10.50 0.00 4.38
CA SER A 38 -11.82 0.26 3.80
C SER A 38 -12.51 1.47 4.46
N ILE A 39 -12.48 1.54 5.80
CA ILE A 39 -13.04 2.67 6.56
C ILE A 39 -12.34 3.98 6.18
N THR A 40 -11.01 3.97 6.06
CA THR A 40 -10.22 5.17 5.73
C THR A 40 -10.55 5.68 4.32
N LEU A 41 -10.70 4.76 3.36
CA LEU A 41 -11.08 5.10 1.99
C LEU A 41 -12.49 5.70 1.92
N GLU A 42 -13.47 5.05 2.54
CA GLU A 42 -14.85 5.54 2.56
C GLU A 42 -14.96 6.90 3.23
N ASP A 43 -14.30 7.10 4.37
CA ASP A 43 -14.31 8.39 5.06
C ASP A 43 -13.59 9.51 4.29
N TYR A 44 -12.60 9.17 3.47
CA TYR A 44 -11.99 10.11 2.54
C TYR A 44 -12.98 10.51 1.45
N LEU A 45 -13.64 9.55 0.80
CA LEU A 45 -14.57 9.78 -0.31
C LEU A 45 -15.83 10.54 0.12
N LYS A 46 -16.23 10.45 1.40
CA LYS A 46 -17.33 11.27 1.96
C LYS A 46 -17.00 12.76 2.03
N LYS A 47 -15.72 13.13 2.07
CA LYS A 47 -15.26 14.50 2.39
C LYS A 47 -14.55 15.17 1.23
N ASN A 48 -14.08 14.40 0.26
CA ASN A 48 -13.22 14.86 -0.82
C ASN A 48 -13.68 14.25 -2.14
N LEU A 49 -13.27 14.88 -3.24
CA LEU A 49 -13.45 14.30 -4.57
C LEU A 49 -12.61 13.01 -4.72
N PRO A 50 -13.12 12.02 -5.48
CA PRO A 50 -12.35 10.86 -5.90
C PRO A 50 -10.97 11.26 -6.46
N PRO A 51 -9.87 10.65 -5.99
CA PRO A 51 -8.55 10.98 -6.51
C PRO A 51 -8.33 10.31 -7.87
N SER A 52 -7.54 10.93 -8.74
CA SER A 52 -7.15 10.32 -10.02
C SER A 52 -6.07 9.24 -9.87
N TRP A 53 -5.31 9.28 -8.78
CA TRP A 53 -4.23 8.35 -8.46
C TRP A 53 -4.28 7.96 -6.99
N ILE A 54 -4.04 6.69 -6.68
CA ILE A 54 -3.91 6.20 -5.29
C ILE A 54 -2.67 5.34 -5.19
N LEU A 55 -1.73 5.75 -4.33
CA LEU A 55 -0.57 4.94 -3.96
C LEU A 55 -0.91 4.09 -2.73
N ILE A 56 -0.72 2.78 -2.85
CA ILE A 56 -1.09 1.81 -1.80
C ILE A 56 0.13 1.03 -1.34
N GLN A 57 0.30 0.98 -0.03
CA GLN A 57 1.21 0.06 0.64
C GLN A 57 0.45 -0.64 1.79
N LEU A 58 0.03 -1.88 1.57
CA LEU A 58 -0.82 -2.64 2.50
C LEU A 58 -0.30 -4.07 2.69
N GLY A 59 -0.36 -4.61 3.92
CA GLY A 59 -0.08 -6.03 4.16
C GLY A 59 1.26 -6.34 4.84
N SER A 60 2.15 -5.36 5.01
CA SER A 60 3.44 -5.61 5.70
C SER A 60 3.28 -5.98 7.18
N ASN A 61 2.15 -5.62 7.81
CA ASN A 61 1.87 -5.94 9.21
C ASN A 61 1.28 -7.34 9.41
N ASP A 62 0.75 -7.92 8.35
CA ASP A 62 0.06 -9.21 8.34
C ASP A 62 1.02 -10.36 7.99
N LEU A 63 2.23 -10.03 7.52
CA LEU A 63 3.32 -10.96 7.28
C LEU A 63 3.71 -11.69 8.57
N GLY A 64 3.54 -13.01 8.58
CA GLY A 64 3.84 -13.87 9.73
C GLY A 64 2.69 -14.03 10.72
N VAL A 65 1.61 -13.28 10.55
CA VAL A 65 0.37 -13.41 11.34
C VAL A 65 -0.61 -14.34 10.63
N ILE A 66 -0.80 -14.15 9.32
CA ILE A 66 -1.68 -14.98 8.49
C ILE A 66 -0.91 -15.70 7.37
N LYS A 67 -1.55 -16.70 6.74
CA LYS A 67 -0.93 -17.45 5.65
C LYS A 67 -0.73 -16.56 4.43
N SER A 68 0.39 -16.74 3.73
CA SER A 68 0.74 -15.90 2.56
C SER A 68 -0.33 -15.89 1.47
N LYS A 69 -0.97 -17.04 1.22
CA LYS A 69 -2.03 -17.16 0.22
C LYS A 69 -3.25 -16.33 0.61
N GLU A 70 -3.64 -16.42 1.87
CA GLU A 70 -4.76 -15.67 2.43
C GLU A 70 -4.49 -14.16 2.39
N LEU A 71 -3.28 -13.73 2.76
CA LEU A 71 -2.87 -12.32 2.64
C LEU A 71 -2.97 -11.80 1.20
N ILE A 72 -2.49 -12.57 0.23
CA ILE A 72 -2.57 -12.20 -1.20
C ILE A 72 -4.03 -12.06 -1.64
N GLU A 73 -4.88 -13.01 -1.28
CA GLU A 73 -6.31 -12.98 -1.63
C GLU A 73 -7.01 -11.78 -1.00
N GLN A 74 -6.72 -11.48 0.27
CA GLN A 74 -7.27 -10.31 0.96
C GLN A 74 -6.84 -9.00 0.30
N ILE A 75 -5.56 -8.81 0.00
CA ILE A 75 -5.07 -7.60 -0.70
C ILE A 75 -5.76 -7.45 -2.06
N LYS A 76 -5.89 -8.54 -2.82
CA LYS A 76 -6.59 -8.50 -4.12
C LYS A 76 -8.05 -8.09 -3.95
N CYS A 77 -8.76 -8.65 -2.97
CA CYS A 77 -10.13 -8.26 -2.68
C CYS A 77 -10.25 -6.78 -2.32
N ASP A 78 -9.30 -6.23 -1.57
CA ASP A 78 -9.29 -4.80 -1.23
C ASP A 78 -9.06 -3.91 -2.44
N LEU A 79 -8.16 -4.32 -3.34
CA LEU A 79 -7.90 -3.61 -4.60
C LEU A 79 -9.12 -3.66 -5.53
N VAL A 80 -9.81 -4.79 -5.64
CA VAL A 80 -11.06 -4.88 -6.42
C VAL A 80 -12.12 -3.94 -5.85
N ARG A 81 -12.27 -3.91 -4.51
CA ARG A 81 -13.24 -3.01 -3.85
C ARG A 81 -12.89 -1.55 -4.08
N LEU A 82 -11.60 -1.19 -4.00
CA LEU A 82 -11.12 0.15 -4.31
C LEU A 82 -11.49 0.56 -5.74
N LEU A 83 -11.19 -0.28 -6.73
CA LEU A 83 -11.50 -0.01 -8.13
C LEU A 83 -13.00 0.13 -8.38
N ALA A 84 -13.83 -0.62 -7.65
CA ALA A 84 -15.28 -0.50 -7.71
C ALA A 84 -15.80 0.79 -7.04
N LEU A 85 -15.20 1.21 -5.93
CA LEU A 85 -15.58 2.43 -5.19
C LEU A 85 -15.11 3.72 -5.87
N VAL A 86 -14.00 3.65 -6.62
CA VAL A 86 -13.38 4.80 -7.28
C VAL A 86 -13.14 4.48 -8.76
N PRO A 87 -14.20 4.41 -9.59
CA PRO A 87 -14.06 4.06 -10.99
C PRO A 87 -13.10 5.01 -11.73
N GLY A 88 -12.18 4.46 -12.52
CA GLY A 88 -11.21 5.23 -13.30
C GLY A 88 -9.97 5.70 -12.53
N VAL A 89 -9.81 5.30 -11.27
CA VAL A 89 -8.59 5.60 -10.50
C VAL A 89 -7.39 4.82 -11.02
N ASN A 90 -6.23 5.49 -11.08
CA ASN A 90 -4.96 4.84 -11.34
C ASN A 90 -4.36 4.35 -10.02
N VAL A 91 -4.20 3.03 -9.89
CA VAL A 91 -3.60 2.43 -8.69
C VAL A 91 -2.10 2.32 -8.88
N VAL A 92 -1.35 2.84 -7.91
CA VAL A 92 0.10 2.65 -7.80
C VAL A 92 0.39 1.73 -6.64
N TRP A 93 0.92 0.54 -6.91
CA TRP A 93 1.35 -0.37 -5.85
C TRP A 93 2.76 -0.03 -5.39
N SER A 94 2.92 0.20 -4.09
CA SER A 94 4.21 0.31 -3.43
C SER A 94 4.53 -1.02 -2.75
N ASP A 95 5.69 -1.54 -3.12
CA ASP A 95 6.18 -2.82 -2.62
C ASP A 95 6.25 -2.89 -1.08
N LEU A 96 5.99 -4.09 -0.55
CA LEU A 96 6.29 -4.36 0.85
C LEU A 96 7.79 -4.25 1.05
N LEU A 97 8.23 -3.33 1.88
CA LEU A 97 9.65 -3.07 2.11
C LEU A 97 10.29 -4.19 2.95
N PRO A 98 11.57 -4.51 2.71
CA PRO A 98 12.32 -5.39 3.59
C PRO A 98 12.41 -4.79 5.00
N ARG A 99 12.28 -5.64 6.03
CA ARG A 99 12.48 -5.23 7.43
C ARG A 99 13.73 -5.90 7.98
N ARG A 100 14.51 -5.16 8.78
CA ARG A 100 15.63 -5.72 9.54
C ARG A 100 15.18 -6.78 10.54
N HIS A 101 14.02 -6.55 11.17
CA HIS A 101 13.39 -7.46 12.10
C HIS A 101 11.91 -7.62 11.75
N TRP A 102 11.47 -8.85 11.66
CA TRP A 102 10.06 -9.20 11.48
C TRP A 102 9.49 -9.62 12.82
N HIS A 103 8.44 -8.93 13.27
CA HIS A 103 7.70 -9.35 14.45
C HIS A 103 7.06 -10.73 14.18
N PHE A 104 7.07 -11.62 15.17
CA PHE A 104 6.49 -12.98 15.08
C PHE A 104 7.18 -13.95 14.10
N ALA A 105 8.41 -13.64 13.67
CA ALA A 105 9.15 -14.47 12.73
C ALA A 105 9.92 -15.59 13.43
N SER A 106 9.50 -16.84 13.26
CA SER A 106 10.33 -18.00 13.61
C SER A 106 11.56 -18.11 12.69
N SER A 107 11.48 -17.54 11.48
CA SER A 107 12.60 -17.46 10.53
C SER A 107 12.51 -16.19 9.67
N PRO A 108 13.42 -15.21 9.86
CA PRO A 108 13.46 -13.99 9.03
C PRO A 108 13.61 -14.29 7.53
N ARG A 109 14.40 -15.32 7.19
CA ARG A 109 14.61 -15.74 5.79
C ARG A 109 13.33 -16.30 5.16
N ALA A 110 12.51 -17.01 5.93
CA ALA A 110 11.23 -17.51 5.44
C ALA A 110 10.25 -16.36 5.18
N LEU A 111 10.14 -15.38 6.08
CA LEU A 111 9.27 -14.23 5.87
C LEU A 111 9.72 -13.33 4.72
N GLU A 112 11.02 -13.21 4.49
CA GLU A 112 11.51 -12.49 3.31
C GLU A 112 11.09 -13.17 2.00
N LYS A 113 11.07 -14.50 1.95
CA LYS A 113 10.48 -15.23 0.81
C LYS A 113 8.98 -14.97 0.68
N VAL A 114 8.25 -14.94 1.79
CA VAL A 114 6.82 -14.62 1.80
C VAL A 114 6.57 -13.20 1.29
N ARG A 115 7.33 -12.20 1.76
CA ARG A 115 7.26 -10.81 1.31
C ARG A 115 7.41 -10.71 -0.21
N ARG A 116 8.47 -11.32 -0.77
CA ARG A 116 8.70 -11.34 -2.22
C ARG A 116 7.55 -11.99 -2.98
N ARG A 117 7.04 -13.12 -2.47
CA ARG A 117 5.89 -13.81 -3.06
C ARG A 117 4.63 -12.93 -3.06
N VAL A 118 4.38 -12.20 -1.98
CA VAL A 118 3.25 -11.25 -1.89
C VAL A 118 3.44 -10.12 -2.90
N ASN A 119 4.59 -9.46 -2.93
CA ASN A 119 4.87 -8.40 -3.91
C ASN A 119 4.65 -8.90 -5.34
N THR A 120 5.29 -10.01 -5.75
CA THR A 120 5.10 -10.56 -7.11
C THR A 120 3.64 -10.85 -7.42
N ALA A 121 2.88 -11.44 -6.48
CA ALA A 121 1.49 -11.80 -6.73
C ALA A 121 0.54 -10.60 -6.80
N VAL A 122 0.85 -9.51 -6.10
CA VAL A 122 0.06 -8.27 -6.10
C VAL A 122 0.45 -7.39 -7.29
N ILE A 123 1.74 -7.28 -7.61
CA ILE A 123 2.24 -6.61 -8.83
C ILE A 123 1.54 -7.16 -10.07
N ASN A 124 1.63 -8.49 -10.29
CA ASN A 124 1.01 -9.12 -11.46
C ASN A 124 -0.51 -8.92 -11.51
N PHE A 125 -1.14 -8.76 -10.34
CA PHE A 125 -2.57 -8.47 -10.28
C PHE A 125 -2.85 -7.01 -10.67
N VAL A 126 -2.12 -6.05 -10.11
CA VAL A 126 -2.28 -4.62 -10.39
C VAL A 126 -2.02 -4.33 -11.87
N GLU A 127 -0.96 -4.92 -12.46
CA GLU A 127 -0.68 -4.80 -13.90
C GLU A 127 -1.84 -5.32 -14.76
N ARG A 128 -2.43 -6.46 -14.38
CA ARG A 128 -3.56 -7.05 -15.10
C ARG A 128 -4.81 -6.16 -15.03
N GLU A 129 -5.05 -5.51 -13.89
CA GLU A 129 -6.16 -4.57 -13.73
C GLU A 129 -5.85 -3.16 -14.31
N GLY A 130 -4.70 -2.97 -14.96
CA GLY A 130 -4.31 -1.72 -15.63
C GLY A 130 -3.65 -0.66 -14.71
N GLY A 131 -3.26 -1.03 -13.50
CA GLY A 131 -2.53 -0.17 -12.57
C GLY A 131 -1.04 -0.05 -12.89
N SER A 132 -0.38 0.92 -12.26
CA SER A 132 1.06 1.19 -12.41
C SER A 132 1.85 0.74 -11.17
N LEU A 133 3.16 0.55 -11.32
CA LEU A 133 4.05 0.14 -10.23
C LEU A 133 4.96 1.30 -9.81
N SER A 134 5.20 1.44 -8.51
CA SER A 134 6.30 2.28 -8.01
C SER A 134 7.46 1.40 -7.57
N ASP A 135 8.45 1.22 -8.44
CA ASP A 135 9.69 0.55 -8.07
C ASP A 135 10.41 1.35 -7.00
N THR A 136 10.66 0.71 -5.86
CA THR A 136 11.59 1.25 -4.86
C THR A 136 12.93 0.54 -5.07
N PRO A 137 13.99 1.24 -5.52
CA PRO A 137 15.32 0.63 -5.61
C PRO A 137 15.75 0.19 -4.20
N VAL A 138 16.12 -1.09 -4.07
CA VAL A 138 16.51 -1.74 -2.81
C VAL A 138 17.91 -1.34 -2.41
#